data_AF-A0A834N285-F1
#
_entry.id   AF-A0A834N285-F1
#
_cell.length_a   1.000
_cell.length_b   1.000
_cell.length_c   1.000
_cell.angle_alpha   90.00
_cell.angle_beta   90.00
_cell.angle_gamma   90.00
#
_symmetry.space_group_name_H-M   'P 1'
#
loop_
_entity.id
_entity.type
_entity.pdbx_description
1 polymer ?
#
loop_
_entity_poly.entity_id
_entity_poly.type
_entity_poly.pdbx_seq_one_letter_code
_entity_poly.pdbx_strand_id
1 'polypeptide(L)'
;MTHLRKKLDNDCFHFPGMCFASTRCATIEPNKTWELSPFCGRSTCIAADDNSGRLFELVEDCGPLPKANPKCKLSDKTNKTASFPDCCPIFECEEGAKLEYPEIPTLPPPTEIFEIEKITETSTAKA
;
A
#
# COMPACT_ATOMS: atom_id res chain seq x y z
N MET A 1 -0.55 -10.33 -9.79
CA MET A 1 -1.25 -9.98 -8.53
C MET A 1 -0.71 -8.61 -8.15
N THR A 2 -1.55 -7.58 -8.13
CA THR A 2 -1.15 -6.21 -7.78
C THR A 2 -1.77 -5.86 -6.43
N HIS A 3 -1.07 -5.09 -5.61
CA HIS A 3 -1.49 -4.75 -4.25
C HIS A 3 -1.57 -3.24 -4.08
N LEU A 4 -2.67 -2.78 -3.47
CA LEU A 4 -3.02 -1.36 -3.35
C LEU A 4 -2.88 -0.92 -1.89
N ARG A 5 -2.11 0.13 -1.63
CA ARG A 5 -1.93 0.72 -0.30
C ARG A 5 -2.07 2.23 -0.35
N LYS A 6 -2.91 2.81 0.51
CA LYS A 6 -2.99 4.26 0.71
C LYS A 6 -2.04 4.66 1.84
N LYS A 7 -1.05 5.51 1.56
CA LYS A 7 -0.22 6.15 2.58
C LYS A 7 -0.69 7.59 2.75
N LEU A 8 -0.85 8.01 4.01
CA LEU A 8 -1.16 9.41 4.32
C LEU A 8 0.12 10.23 4.22
N ASP A 9 0.17 11.17 3.29
CA ASP A 9 1.28 12.11 3.13
C ASP A 9 1.13 13.29 4.11
N ASN A 10 1.31 13.03 5.40
CA ASN A 10 1.27 14.08 6.43
C ASN A 10 2.63 14.81 6.62
N ASP A 11 3.70 14.30 6.02
CA ASP A 11 5.08 14.77 6.24
C ASP A 11 5.50 15.93 5.33
N CYS A 12 4.63 16.39 4.43
CA CYS A 12 4.89 17.46 3.48
C CYS A 12 4.59 18.87 4.04
N PHE A 13 4.82 19.11 5.32
CA PHE A 13 4.50 20.40 5.98
C PHE A 13 5.13 21.62 5.28
N HIS A 14 6.22 21.44 4.53
CA HIS A 14 6.86 22.51 3.73
C HIS A 14 6.22 22.76 2.34
N PHE A 15 5.34 21.88 1.85
CA PHE A 15 4.74 21.96 0.52
C PHE A 15 3.25 21.57 0.55
N PRO A 16 2.36 22.48 1.00
CA PRO A 16 0.93 22.19 1.06
C PRO A 16 0.36 21.90 -0.34
N GLY A 17 -0.41 20.81 -0.45
CA GLY A 17 -1.08 20.43 -1.71
C GLY A 17 -0.27 19.57 -2.68
N MET A 18 0.86 18.98 -2.26
CA MET A 18 1.63 18.02 -3.06
C MET A 18 1.91 16.73 -2.27
N CYS A 19 1.92 15.57 -2.95
CA CYS A 19 2.37 14.30 -2.36
C CYS A 19 3.89 14.20 -2.36
N PHE A 20 4.48 13.46 -1.42
CA PHE A 20 5.93 13.25 -1.37
C PHE A 20 6.32 11.89 -1.97
N ALA A 21 6.99 11.91 -3.11
CA ALA A 21 7.57 10.72 -3.70
C ALA A 21 8.92 10.38 -3.04
N SER A 22 8.89 9.62 -1.95
CA SER A 22 10.10 9.21 -1.20
C SER A 22 11.17 8.54 -2.07
N THR A 23 10.77 7.72 -3.05
CA THR A 23 11.67 7.04 -3.99
C THR A 23 12.35 7.99 -4.99
N ARG A 24 11.79 9.18 -5.21
CA ARG A 24 12.33 10.21 -6.12
C ARG A 24 12.88 11.44 -5.39
N CYS A 25 12.72 11.49 -4.07
CA CYS A 25 13.02 12.67 -3.25
C CYS A 25 12.41 13.96 -3.84
N ALA A 26 11.15 13.89 -4.28
CA ALA A 26 10.47 14.98 -5.00
C ALA A 26 9.00 15.11 -4.60
N THR A 27 8.44 16.31 -4.77
CA THR A 27 7.01 16.57 -4.59
C THR A 27 6.26 16.37 -5.91
N ILE A 28 5.08 15.76 -5.84
CA ILE A 28 4.25 15.41 -6.99
C ILE A 28 2.87 16.05 -6.85
N GLU A 29 2.38 16.64 -7.94
CA GLU A 29 1.06 17.27 -7.98
C GLU A 29 -0.09 16.24 -7.82
N PRO A 30 -1.26 16.68 -7.33
CA PRO A 30 -2.45 15.84 -7.30
C PRO A 30 -2.79 15.26 -8.68
N ASN A 31 -3.28 14.03 -8.69
CA ASN A 31 -3.65 13.23 -9.86
C ASN A 31 -2.48 12.85 -10.79
N LYS A 32 -1.23 13.03 -10.35
CA LYS A 32 -0.06 12.53 -11.08
C LYS A 32 0.35 11.17 -10.56
N THR A 33 0.86 10.35 -11.49
CA THR A 33 1.38 9.00 -11.23
C THR A 33 2.88 8.98 -11.50
N TRP A 34 3.62 8.20 -10.71
CA TRP A 34 5.05 7.99 -10.88
C TRP A 34 5.46 6.54 -10.61
N GLU A 35 6.52 6.10 -11.28
CA GLU A 35 7.14 4.79 -11.04
C GLU A 35 7.98 4.83 -9.75
N LEU A 36 7.95 3.72 -8.99
CA LEU A 36 8.66 3.52 -7.72
C LEU A 36 10.06 2.90 -7.88
N SER A 37 10.62 2.92 -9.10
CA SER A 37 11.96 2.40 -9.40
C SER A 37 12.98 2.88 -8.35
N PRO A 38 13.81 1.98 -7.78
CA PRO A 38 14.10 0.60 -8.22
C PRO A 38 13.09 -0.47 -7.79
N PHE A 39 12.00 -0.11 -7.10
CA PHE A 39 10.94 -1.06 -6.75
C PHE A 39 9.95 -1.23 -7.91
N CYS A 40 9.42 -2.44 -8.07
CA CYS A 40 8.37 -2.69 -9.06
C CYS A 40 7.00 -2.27 -8.51
N GLY A 41 6.59 -1.07 -8.85
CA GLY A 41 5.32 -0.48 -8.48
C GLY A 41 5.18 0.93 -9.02
N ARG A 42 3.96 1.46 -8.95
CA ARG A 42 3.63 2.85 -9.25
C ARG A 42 2.90 3.48 -8.07
N SER A 43 3.02 4.79 -7.94
CA SER A 43 2.27 5.56 -6.97
C SER A 43 1.46 6.64 -7.68
N THR A 44 0.30 6.96 -7.13
CA THR A 44 -0.54 8.05 -7.62
C THR A 44 -0.91 8.98 -6.47
N CYS A 45 -0.75 10.29 -6.68
CA CYS A 45 -1.18 11.29 -5.71
C CYS A 45 -2.68 11.49 -5.84
N ILE A 46 -3.46 11.17 -4.81
CA ILE A 46 -4.91 11.33 -4.82
C ILE A 46 -5.35 12.23 -3.66
N ALA A 47 -6.41 13.01 -3.85
CA ALA A 47 -7.03 13.74 -2.77
C ALA A 47 -7.89 12.81 -1.90
N ALA A 48 -8.01 13.15 -0.62
CA ALA A 48 -8.96 12.49 0.27
C ALA A 48 -10.41 12.78 -0.15
N ASP A 49 -11.28 11.77 -0.06
CA ASP A 49 -12.69 11.87 -0.46
C ASP A 49 -13.53 12.75 0.50
N ASP A 50 -12.97 13.17 1.64
CA ASP A 50 -13.63 13.91 2.72
C ASP A 50 -13.49 15.44 2.62
N ASN A 51 -12.97 15.96 1.51
CA ASN A 51 -12.68 17.39 1.30
C ASN A 51 -11.77 18.03 2.37
N SER A 52 -11.04 17.22 3.16
CA SER A 52 -10.15 17.73 4.22
C SER A 52 -8.89 18.42 3.68
N GLY A 53 -8.66 18.39 2.37
CA GLY A 53 -7.42 18.85 1.74
C GLY A 53 -6.23 17.91 1.95
N ARG A 54 -6.44 16.77 2.61
CA ARG A 54 -5.44 15.72 2.76
C ARG A 54 -5.16 15.05 1.43
N LEU A 55 -3.91 14.67 1.23
CA LEU A 55 -3.47 13.89 0.08
C LEU A 55 -3.01 12.50 0.52
N PHE A 56 -3.19 11.53 -0.36
CA PHE A 56 -2.72 10.18 -0.20
C PHE A 56 -1.87 9.76 -1.39
N GLU A 57 -0.73 9.15 -1.11
CA GLU A 57 0.01 8.33 -2.05
C GLU A 57 -0.70 6.97 -2.14
N LEU A 58 -1.34 6.73 -3.29
CA LEU A 58 -1.90 5.44 -3.65
C LEU A 58 -0.81 4.59 -4.31
N VAL A 59 -0.21 3.69 -3.54
CA VAL A 59 0.84 2.76 -3.98
C VAL A 59 0.22 1.50 -4.57
N GLU A 60 0.55 1.18 -5.81
CA GLU A 60 0.27 -0.08 -6.50
C GLU A 60 1.57 -0.83 -6.75
N ASP A 61 1.78 -1.96 -6.10
CA ASP A 61 2.98 -2.79 -6.26
C ASP A 61 2.63 -4.27 -6.45
N CYS A 62 3.65 -5.14 -6.51
CA CYS A 62 3.45 -6.58 -6.71
C CYS A 62 2.96 -7.33 -5.45
N GLY A 63 2.79 -6.64 -4.31
CA GLY A 63 2.43 -7.25 -3.04
C GLY A 63 3.58 -7.91 -2.28
N PRO A 64 3.29 -8.56 -1.13
CA PRO A 64 4.29 -9.26 -0.35
C PRO A 64 4.89 -10.41 -1.15
N LEU A 65 6.21 -10.58 -1.04
CA LEU A 65 6.85 -11.76 -1.60
C LEU A 65 6.42 -13.00 -0.80
N PRO A 66 6.19 -14.14 -1.47
CA PRO A 66 5.89 -15.39 -0.79
C PRO A 66 7.07 -15.82 0.08
N LYS A 67 6.78 -16.60 1.12
CA LYS A 67 7.79 -17.27 1.94
C LYS A 67 8.68 -18.13 1.05
N ALA A 68 9.98 -18.15 1.34
CA ALA A 68 10.94 -18.93 0.59
C ALA A 68 10.51 -20.41 0.56
N ASN A 69 10.26 -20.94 -0.63
CA ASN A 69 9.85 -22.32 -0.83
C ASN A 69 10.80 -22.97 -1.85
N PRO A 70 11.56 -24.02 -1.48
CA PRO A 70 12.48 -24.69 -2.40
C PRO A 70 11.79 -25.32 -3.62
N LYS A 71 10.47 -25.55 -3.55
CA LYS A 71 9.65 -26.13 -4.64
C LYS A 71 9.07 -25.10 -5.62
N CYS A 72 9.29 -23.80 -5.37
CA CYS A 72 8.84 -22.71 -6.22
C CYS A 72 10.02 -21.84 -6.60
N LYS A 73 10.30 -21.71 -7.91
CA LYS A 73 11.39 -20.88 -8.42
C LYS A 73 10.84 -19.64 -9.12
N LEU A 74 11.62 -18.56 -9.12
CA LEU A 74 11.31 -17.40 -9.93
C LEU A 74 11.42 -17.81 -11.40
N SER A 75 10.33 -17.62 -12.15
CA SER A 75 10.27 -17.90 -13.59
C SER A 75 11.18 -16.95 -14.35
N ASP A 76 11.86 -17.47 -15.36
CA ASP A 76 12.69 -16.70 -16.30
C ASP A 76 11.87 -15.67 -17.10
N LYS A 77 10.53 -15.78 -17.07
CA LYS A 77 9.60 -14.80 -17.63
C LYS A 77 9.56 -13.50 -16.84
N THR A 78 10.13 -13.46 -15.63
CA THR A 78 10.15 -12.26 -14.80
C THR A 78 11.15 -11.25 -15.34
N ASN A 79 10.65 -10.13 -15.89
CA ASN A 79 11.50 -9.03 -16.33
C ASN A 79 11.58 -7.91 -15.28
N LYS A 80 12.51 -8.03 -14.33
CA LYS A 80 12.70 -7.03 -13.25
C LYS A 80 13.01 -5.60 -13.72
N THR A 81 13.39 -5.42 -14.99
CA THR A 81 13.71 -4.10 -15.57
C THR A 81 12.56 -3.47 -16.34
N ALA A 82 11.44 -4.20 -16.53
CA ALA A 82 10.26 -3.66 -17.16
C ALA A 82 9.56 -2.62 -16.27
N SER A 83 8.64 -1.85 -16.84
CA SER A 83 7.76 -0.96 -16.07
C SER A 83 6.69 -1.77 -15.35
N PHE A 84 6.14 -1.24 -14.25
CA PHE A 84 4.98 -1.87 -13.61
C PHE A 84 3.77 -1.87 -14.58
N PRO A 85 3.01 -2.96 -14.70
CA PRO A 85 2.99 -4.17 -13.86
C PRO A 85 3.89 -5.32 -14.34
N ASP A 86 4.61 -5.17 -15.45
CA ASP A 86 5.34 -6.26 -16.10
C ASP A 86 6.63 -6.67 -15.37
N CYS A 87 7.12 -5.82 -14.45
CA CYS A 87 8.25 -6.17 -13.59
C CYS A 87 7.92 -7.09 -12.40
N CYS A 88 6.65 -7.46 -12.22
CA CYS A 88 6.25 -8.27 -11.08
C CYS A 88 6.80 -9.71 -11.17
N PRO A 89 7.26 -10.28 -10.03
CA PRO A 89 7.82 -11.62 -10.00
C PRO A 89 6.77 -12.67 -10.31
N ILE A 90 7.08 -13.54 -11.28
CA ILE A 90 6.27 -14.71 -11.62
C ILE A 90 7.00 -15.93 -11.06
N PHE A 91 6.31 -16.74 -10.27
CA PHE A 91 6.88 -17.95 -9.69
C PHE A 91 6.28 -19.18 -10.37
N GLU A 92 7.15 -20.11 -10.76
CA GLU A 92 6.78 -21.43 -11.26
C GLU A 92 7.07 -22.46 -10.16
N CYS A 93 6.04 -23.20 -9.77
CA CYS A 93 6.08 -24.19 -8.70
C CYS A 93 5.89 -25.60 -9.26
N GLU A 94 6.51 -26.61 -8.63
CA GLU A 94 6.23 -28.01 -8.92
C GLU A 94 4.75 -28.35 -8.66
N GLU A 95 4.22 -29.36 -9.35
CA GLU A 95 2.81 -29.73 -9.23
C GLU A 95 2.43 -30.04 -7.77
N GLY A 96 1.45 -29.31 -7.25
CA GLY A 96 0.98 -29.42 -5.85
C GLY A 96 1.71 -28.53 -4.83
N ALA A 97 2.76 -27.81 -5.22
CA ALA A 97 3.39 -26.82 -4.35
C ALA A 97 2.61 -25.49 -4.37
N LYS A 98 2.21 -25.02 -3.19
CA LYS A 98 1.52 -23.75 -3.00
C LYS A 98 2.48 -22.72 -2.40
N LEU A 99 2.44 -21.50 -2.91
CA LEU A 99 3.13 -20.36 -2.31
C LEU A 99 2.36 -19.93 -1.06
N GLU A 100 3.06 -19.90 0.08
CA GLU A 100 2.54 -19.30 1.30
C GLU A 100 3.02 -17.86 1.37
N TYR A 101 2.10 -16.91 1.54
CA TYR A 101 2.44 -15.51 1.76
C TYR A 101 2.53 -15.22 3.26
N PRO A 102 3.40 -14.30 3.70
CA PRO A 102 3.38 -13.82 5.08
C PRO A 102 2.00 -13.29 5.44
N GLU A 103 1.52 -13.60 6.65
CA GLU A 103 0.34 -12.94 7.20
C GLU A 103 0.71 -11.49 7.47
N ILE A 104 0.21 -10.58 6.64
CA ILE A 104 0.28 -9.16 6.92
C ILE A 104 -0.76 -8.89 8.01
N PRO A 105 -0.43 -8.16 9.09
CA PRO A 105 -1.43 -7.67 10.02
C PRO A 105 -2.47 -6.84 9.26
N THR A 106 -3.59 -7.46 8.92
CA THR A 106 -4.74 -6.74 8.38
C THR A 106 -5.31 -5.91 9.51
N LEU A 107 -5.41 -4.59 9.30
CA LEU A 107 -6.28 -3.78 10.12
C LEU A 107 -7.68 -4.42 10.11
N PRO A 108 -8.35 -4.50 11.26
CA PRO A 108 -9.70 -5.06 11.32
C PRO A 108 -10.60 -4.33 10.30
N PRO A 109 -11.53 -5.05 9.65
CA PRO A 109 -12.46 -4.42 8.72
C PRO A 109 -13.21 -3.26 9.42
N PRO A 110 -13.66 -2.23 8.69
CA PRO A 110 -14.29 -1.03 9.27
C PRO A 110 -15.59 -1.24 10.08
N THR A 111 -16.01 -2.48 10.36
CA THR A 111 -17.28 -2.80 10.99
C THR A 111 -17.31 -2.70 12.52
N GLU A 112 -16.19 -2.42 13.19
CA GLU A 112 -16.09 -2.46 14.66
C GLU A 112 -15.77 -1.09 15.30
N ILE A 113 -16.05 0.03 14.61
CA ILE A 113 -15.87 1.39 15.18
C ILE A 113 -17.18 1.94 15.76
N PHE A 114 -18.32 1.26 15.56
CA PHE A 114 -19.64 1.74 16.02
C PHE A 114 -20.00 1.44 17.48
N GLU A 115 -19.23 0.63 18.22
CA GLU A 115 -19.57 0.29 19.62
C GLU A 115 -18.78 1.05 20.70
N ILE A 116 -17.71 1.77 20.34
CA ILE A 116 -16.89 2.48 21.35
C ILE A 116 -17.51 3.84 21.72
N GLU A 117 -18.32 4.46 20.86
CA GLU A 117 -18.96 5.75 21.18
C GLU A 117 -20.08 5.65 22.23
N LYS A 118 -20.57 4.45 22.58
CA LYS A 118 -21.70 4.31 23.53
C LYS A 118 -21.29 4.17 25.00
N ILE A 119 -20.01 3.98 25.32
CA ILE A 119 -19.59 3.64 26.69
C ILE A 119 -19.07 4.87 27.48
N THR A 120 -18.74 5.98 26.82
CA THR A 120 -18.08 7.12 27.48
C THR A 120 -19.00 8.19 28.07
N GLU A 121 -20.33 8.11 27.90
CA GLU A 121 -21.25 9.15 28.42
C GLU A 121 -21.99 8.79 29.73
N THR A 122 -21.82 7.57 30.30
CA THR A 122 -22.60 7.16 31.48
C THR A 122 -21.77 6.91 32.75
N SER A 123 -20.66 7.62 32.97
CA SER A 123 -19.99 7.58 34.28
C SER A 123 -19.19 8.83 34.61
N THR A 124 -19.87 9.94 34.89
CA THR A 124 -19.44 10.89 35.93
C THR A 124 -20.68 11.61 36.45
N ALA A 125 -21.40 10.93 37.34
CA ALA A 125 -22.29 11.56 38.30
C ALA A 125 -21.89 11.06 39.70
N LYS A 126 -21.71 12.02 40.61
CA LYS A 126 -21.60 11.91 42.07
C LYS A 126 -20.19 11.96 42.68
N ALA A 127 -19.82 13.17 43.12
CA ALA A 127 -19.43 13.47 44.51
C ALA A 127 -19.72 14.94 44.79
#